data_AF-A0A6P8S3R5-F1
#
_entry.id   AF-A0A6P8S3R5-F1
#
_cell.length_a   1.000
_cell.length_b   1.000
_cell.length_c   1.000
_cell.angle_alpha   90.00
_cell.angle_beta   90.00
_cell.angle_gamma   90.00
#
_symmetry.space_group_name_H-M   'P 1'
#
loop_
_entity.id
_entity.type
_entity.pdbx_description
1 polymer ?
#
loop_
_entity_poly.entity_id
_entity_poly.type
_entity_poly.pdbx_seq_one_letter_code
_entity_poly.pdbx_strand_id
1 'polypeptide(L)'
;MQVIRRANDILCSMSQPSICSEVLHSSQGSTYISGVLEVYRVSKRVEGGMRTLNITSEMLQHSLRDIELSWNNLLAFLSLCPTVLQMLPPVSTLDCRVPEPVSSLVQCSAHCGICLTQIPSTTEALPVTQEDWLTHKGCHYHTSCANFWLNCVDPELPKNEDDPGGTVSMGEFHNSSVILSSRCPMNGEC
;
A
#
# COMPACT_ATOMS: atom_id res chain seq x y z
N MET A 1 -2.81 -8.73 6.77
CA MET A 1 -1.65 -8.70 5.83
C MET A 1 -1.32 -10.10 5.28
N GLN A 2 -2.33 -10.85 4.81
CA GLN A 2 -2.11 -12.21 4.29
C GLN A 2 -1.61 -12.21 2.85
N VAL A 3 -1.78 -11.11 2.10
CA VAL A 3 -1.45 -11.02 0.67
C VAL A 3 0.05 -11.29 0.41
N ILE A 4 0.94 -10.64 1.17
CA ILE A 4 2.39 -10.82 1.00
C ILE A 4 2.83 -12.24 1.42
N ARG A 5 2.28 -12.77 2.51
CA ARG A 5 2.55 -14.16 2.94
C ARG A 5 2.09 -15.17 1.90
N ARG A 6 0.86 -15.04 1.37
CA ARG A 6 0.34 -15.93 0.32
C ARG A 6 1.17 -15.85 -0.95
N ALA A 7 1.60 -14.66 -1.37
CA ALA A 7 2.51 -14.52 -2.49
C ALA A 7 3.82 -15.28 -2.26
N ASN A 8 4.39 -15.15 -1.05
CA ASN A 8 5.59 -15.88 -0.67
C ASN A 8 5.37 -17.40 -0.70
N ASP A 9 4.27 -17.89 -0.15
CA ASP A 9 3.95 -19.32 -0.11
C ASP A 9 3.74 -19.90 -1.52
N ILE A 10 3.06 -19.16 -2.40
CA ILE A 10 2.86 -19.56 -3.80
C ILE A 10 4.20 -19.70 -4.52
N LEU A 11 5.07 -18.68 -4.46
CA LEU A 11 6.36 -18.73 -5.15
C LEU A 11 7.30 -19.78 -4.54
N CYS A 12 7.29 -19.95 -3.21
CA CYS A 12 8.04 -21.01 -2.54
C CYS A 12 7.56 -22.43 -2.89
N SER A 13 6.26 -22.60 -3.18
CA SER A 13 5.69 -23.90 -3.57
C SER A 13 6.05 -24.32 -5.00
N MET A 14 6.58 -23.41 -5.83
CA MET A 14 7.00 -23.72 -7.19
C MET A 14 8.34 -24.45 -7.18
N SER A 15 8.29 -25.75 -7.49
CA SER A 15 9.44 -26.65 -7.45
C SER A 15 10.44 -26.48 -8.60
N GLN A 16 10.08 -25.74 -9.67
CA GLN A 16 10.95 -25.46 -10.80
C GLN A 16 11.11 -23.94 -11.04
N PRO A 17 12.35 -23.41 -11.03
CA PRO A 17 12.62 -21.99 -11.29
C PRO A 17 12.16 -21.50 -12.67
N SER A 18 12.16 -22.38 -13.69
CA SER A 18 11.69 -22.07 -15.04
C SER A 18 10.19 -21.76 -15.08
N ILE A 19 9.37 -22.54 -14.37
CA ILE A 19 7.92 -22.33 -14.25
C ILE A 19 7.65 -21.02 -13.51
N CYS A 20 8.40 -20.73 -12.44
CA CYS A 20 8.30 -19.48 -11.71
C CYS A 20 8.60 -18.27 -12.61
N SER A 21 9.66 -18.33 -13.40
CA SER A 21 10.01 -17.28 -14.36
C SER A 21 8.91 -17.08 -15.40
N GLU A 22 8.37 -18.15 -15.99
CA GLU A 22 7.28 -18.06 -16.97
C GLU A 22 6.03 -17.39 -16.40
N VAL A 23 5.62 -17.78 -15.19
CA VAL A 23 4.48 -17.18 -14.49
C VAL A 23 4.73 -15.69 -14.24
N LEU A 24 5.92 -15.32 -13.75
CA LEU A 24 6.28 -13.93 -13.47
C LEU A 24 6.35 -13.06 -14.73
N HIS A 25 6.67 -13.64 -15.90
CA HIS A 25 6.66 -12.95 -17.19
C HIS A 25 5.28 -12.84 -17.83
N SER A 26 4.28 -13.59 -17.37
CA SER A 26 2.91 -13.46 -17.86
C SER A 26 2.30 -12.11 -17.46
N SER A 27 1.35 -11.61 -18.24
CA SER A 27 0.61 -10.38 -17.91
C SER A 27 -0.08 -10.49 -16.55
N GLN A 28 -0.71 -11.63 -16.28
CA GLN A 28 -1.40 -11.91 -15.03
C GLN A 28 -0.43 -11.96 -13.84
N GLY A 29 0.73 -12.61 -13.98
CA GLY A 29 1.75 -12.68 -12.95
C GLY A 29 2.36 -11.32 -12.66
N SER A 30 2.71 -10.55 -13.70
CA SER A 30 3.22 -9.18 -13.54
C SER A 30 2.22 -8.26 -12.83
N THR A 31 0.94 -8.31 -13.22
CA THR A 31 -0.13 -7.56 -12.53
C THR A 31 -0.29 -7.99 -11.08
N TYR A 32 -0.26 -9.30 -10.80
CA TYR A 32 -0.32 -9.82 -9.43
C TYR A 32 0.84 -9.29 -8.58
N ILE A 33 2.08 -9.36 -9.07
CA ILE A 33 3.25 -8.85 -8.37
C ILE A 33 3.18 -7.33 -8.18
N SER A 34 2.64 -6.59 -9.15
CA SER A 34 2.38 -5.15 -8.98
C SER A 34 1.40 -4.88 -7.82
N GLY A 35 0.37 -5.70 -7.65
CA GLY A 35 -0.53 -5.62 -6.50
C GLY A 35 0.17 -5.93 -5.17
N VAL A 36 1.02 -6.96 -5.14
CA VAL A 36 1.81 -7.32 -3.95
C VAL A 36 2.78 -6.19 -3.57
N LEU A 37 3.44 -5.58 -4.56
CA LEU A 37 4.29 -4.40 -4.40
C LEU A 37 3.55 -3.24 -3.76
N GLU A 38 2.32 -2.98 -4.20
CA GLU A 38 1.51 -1.88 -3.68
C GLU A 38 1.11 -2.10 -2.23
N VAL A 39 0.73 -3.34 -1.86
CA VAL A 39 0.46 -3.71 -0.46
C VAL A 39 1.71 -3.55 0.41
N TYR A 40 2.89 -3.90 -0.12
CA TYR A 40 4.15 -3.70 0.60
C TYR A 40 4.46 -2.21 0.81
N ARG A 41 4.26 -1.37 -0.21
CA ARG A 41 4.40 0.11 -0.10
C ARG A 41 3.48 0.69 0.97
N VAL A 42 2.21 0.29 0.99
CA VAL A 42 1.26 0.69 2.05
C VAL A 42 1.78 0.29 3.42
N SER A 43 2.33 -0.92 3.56
CA SER A 43 2.91 -1.41 4.81
C SER A 43 4.07 -0.53 5.29
N LYS A 44 4.97 -0.13 4.39
CA LYS A 44 6.09 0.79 4.71
C LYS A 44 5.60 2.18 5.10
N ARG A 45 4.56 2.71 4.45
CA ARG A 45 3.95 3.97 4.88
C ARG A 45 3.34 3.88 6.27
N VAL A 46 2.64 2.80 6.59
CA VAL A 46 2.09 2.58 7.94
C VAL A 46 3.22 2.54 8.97
N GLU A 47 4.30 1.80 8.71
CA GLU A 47 5.48 1.78 9.58
C GLU A 47 6.10 3.17 9.75
N GLY A 48 6.21 3.94 8.67
CA GLY A 48 6.70 5.31 8.67
C GLY A 48 5.83 6.25 9.52
N GLY A 49 4.52 6.23 9.34
CA GLY A 49 3.58 7.03 10.12
C GLY A 49 3.61 6.68 11.61
N MET A 50 3.71 5.39 11.94
CA MET A 50 3.89 4.95 13.32
C MET A 50 5.16 5.54 13.94
N ARG A 51 6.27 5.54 13.20
CA ARG A 51 7.55 6.07 13.67
C ARG A 51 7.48 7.59 13.87
N THR A 52 6.90 8.33 12.94
CA THR A 52 6.76 9.79 13.02
C THR A 52 5.87 10.22 14.18
N LEU A 53 4.80 9.47 14.45
CA LEU A 53 3.84 9.77 15.52
C LEU A 53 4.15 9.06 16.85
N ASN A 54 5.28 8.37 16.95
CA ASN A 54 5.66 7.58 18.13
C ASN A 54 4.57 6.57 18.58
N ILE A 55 3.82 6.00 17.64
CA ILE A 55 2.79 5.00 17.93
C ILE A 55 3.47 3.66 18.23
N THR A 56 3.24 3.14 19.43
CA THR A 56 3.73 1.83 19.86
C THR A 56 2.57 0.83 19.92
N SER A 57 2.68 -0.25 19.14
CA SER A 57 1.73 -1.36 19.17
C SER A 57 2.49 -2.64 18.87
N GLU A 58 2.65 -3.50 19.87
CA GLU A 58 3.45 -4.72 19.73
C GLU A 58 2.89 -5.65 18.65
N MET A 59 1.58 -5.80 18.59
CA MET A 59 0.89 -6.63 17.58
C MET A 59 1.12 -6.10 16.16
N LEU A 60 1.03 -4.79 15.97
CA LEU A 60 1.25 -4.17 14.67
C LEU A 60 2.73 -4.23 14.27
N GLN A 61 3.65 -3.96 15.20
CA GLN A 61 5.08 -4.10 14.97
C GLN A 61 5.48 -5.54 14.62
N HIS A 62 4.92 -6.55 15.30
CA HIS A 62 5.12 -7.95 14.94
C HIS A 62 4.62 -8.24 13.52
N SER A 63 3.42 -7.75 13.18
CA SER A 63 2.86 -7.93 11.85
C SER A 63 3.75 -7.31 10.76
N LEU A 64 4.28 -6.11 10.99
CA LEU A 64 5.21 -5.40 10.10
C LEU A 64 6.53 -6.15 9.92
N ARG A 65 7.09 -6.73 10.99
CA ARG A 65 8.28 -7.59 10.88
C ARG A 65 8.02 -8.84 10.05
N ASP A 66 6.89 -9.50 10.23
CA ASP A 66 6.56 -10.70 9.45
C ASP A 66 6.39 -10.38 7.95
N ILE A 67 5.87 -9.20 7.64
CA ILE A 67 5.76 -8.69 6.27
C ILE A 67 7.15 -8.46 5.69
N GLU A 68 8.02 -7.80 6.41
CA GLU A 68 9.40 -7.54 5.99
C GLU A 68 10.16 -8.84 5.71
N LEU A 69 10.01 -9.86 6.56
CA LEU A 69 10.59 -11.18 6.34
C LEU A 69 10.04 -11.85 5.07
N SER A 70 8.72 -11.84 4.90
CA SER A 70 8.07 -12.41 3.71
C SER A 70 8.48 -11.67 2.43
N TRP A 71 8.63 -10.35 2.52
CA TRP A 71 9.08 -9.50 1.43
C TRP A 71 10.51 -9.79 1.01
N ASN A 72 11.43 -9.94 1.97
CA ASN A 72 12.82 -10.28 1.67
C ASN A 72 12.96 -11.64 0.97
N ASN A 73 12.15 -12.62 1.36
CA ASN A 73 12.09 -13.91 0.66
C ASN A 73 11.56 -13.74 -0.76
N LEU A 74 10.46 -13.01 -0.95
CA LEU A 74 9.92 -12.67 -2.27
C LEU A 74 10.96 -11.98 -3.14
N LEU A 75 11.70 -11.02 -2.59
CA LEU A 75 12.71 -10.25 -3.32
C LEU A 75 13.80 -11.16 -3.90
N ALA A 76 14.17 -12.24 -3.21
CA ALA A 76 15.10 -13.23 -3.74
C ALA A 76 14.57 -13.88 -5.04
N PHE A 77 13.28 -14.22 -5.10
CA PHE A 77 12.65 -14.75 -6.31
C PHE A 77 12.50 -13.68 -7.40
N LEU A 78 12.07 -12.47 -7.02
CA LEU A 78 11.88 -11.36 -7.96
C LEU A 78 13.21 -10.90 -8.58
N SER A 79 14.32 -11.05 -7.87
CA SER A 79 15.67 -10.72 -8.38
C SER A 79 16.08 -11.57 -9.59
N LEU A 80 15.47 -12.74 -9.76
CA LEU A 80 15.67 -13.62 -10.91
C LEU A 80 14.90 -13.13 -12.16
N CYS A 81 14.04 -12.12 -12.03
CA CYS A 81 13.20 -11.59 -13.11
C CYS A 81 13.48 -10.09 -13.36
N PRO A 82 14.32 -9.75 -14.35
CA PRO A 82 14.73 -8.36 -14.63
C PRO A 82 13.58 -7.39 -14.91
N THR A 83 12.47 -7.89 -15.46
CA THR A 83 11.26 -7.07 -15.71
C THR A 83 10.56 -6.66 -14.41
N VAL A 84 10.56 -7.54 -13.41
CA VAL A 84 9.96 -7.24 -12.10
C VAL A 84 10.86 -6.32 -11.28
N LEU A 85 12.18 -6.46 -11.40
CA LEU A 85 13.12 -5.54 -10.76
C LEU A 85 12.90 -4.09 -11.18
N GLN A 86 12.49 -3.84 -12.42
CA GLN A 86 12.16 -2.49 -12.90
C GLN A 86 10.88 -1.92 -12.28
N MET A 87 10.01 -2.77 -11.72
CA MET A 87 8.79 -2.36 -11.02
C MET A 87 9.05 -2.02 -9.55
N LEU A 88 10.20 -2.44 -9.01
CA LEU A 88 10.56 -2.12 -7.63
C LEU A 88 10.87 -0.62 -7.53
N PRO A 89 10.21 0.09 -6.61
CA PRO A 89 10.58 1.46 -6.34
C PRO A 89 12.03 1.49 -5.80
N PRO A 90 12.84 2.52 -6.11
CA PRO A 90 14.15 2.70 -5.47
C PRO A 90 13.98 2.68 -3.95
N VAL A 91 14.90 2.04 -3.23
CA VAL A 91 14.84 1.90 -1.75
C VAL A 91 14.59 3.25 -1.05
N SER A 92 15.13 4.33 -1.61
CA SER A 92 14.97 5.72 -1.14
C SER A 92 13.55 6.29 -1.22
N THR A 93 12.66 5.71 -2.01
CA THR A 93 11.23 6.13 -2.13
C THR A 93 10.30 5.33 -1.21
N LEU A 94 10.80 4.24 -0.62
CA LEU A 94 10.11 3.48 0.44
C LEU A 94 10.38 4.07 1.83
N ASP A 95 11.48 4.81 1.96
CA ASP A 95 11.80 5.54 3.17
C ASP A 95 10.88 6.75 3.28
N CYS A 96 9.89 6.65 4.17
CA CYS A 96 9.10 7.78 4.64
C CYS A 96 10.03 8.74 5.36
N ARG A 97 10.71 9.62 4.62
CA ARG A 97 11.57 10.65 5.19
C ARG A 97 10.71 11.61 5.99
N VAL A 98 11.10 11.81 7.24
CA VAL A 98 10.63 12.90 8.08
C VAL A 98 10.96 14.20 7.33
N PRO A 99 9.99 15.07 7.01
CA PRO A 99 10.29 16.37 6.45
C PRO A 99 11.19 17.13 7.42
N GLU A 100 12.31 17.68 6.94
CA GLU A 100 13.05 18.67 7.72
C GLU A 100 12.12 19.86 8.02
N PRO A 101 12.30 20.53 9.18
CA PRO A 101 11.51 21.71 9.51
C PRO A 101 11.93 22.86 8.60
N VAL A 102 11.30 22.97 7.43
CA VAL A 102 11.44 24.15 6.57
C VAL A 102 10.48 25.22 7.09
N SER A 103 11.08 26.31 7.56
CA SER A 103 10.40 27.51 8.01
C SER A 103 9.44 28.07 6.97
N SER A 104 8.26 28.50 7.45
CA SER A 104 7.38 29.52 6.86
C SER A 104 6.72 29.23 5.51
N LEU A 105 5.56 28.57 5.56
CA LEU A 105 4.21 29.07 5.28
C LEU A 105 3.26 27.91 5.58
N VAL A 106 2.25 28.12 6.42
CA VAL A 106 1.33 27.06 6.89
C VAL A 106 0.47 26.55 5.72
N GLN A 107 1.00 25.63 4.93
CA GLN A 107 0.18 24.73 4.12
C GLN A 107 -0.30 23.63 5.06
N CYS A 108 -1.61 23.62 5.35
CA CYS A 108 -2.26 22.51 6.05
C CYS A 108 -2.03 21.23 5.25
N SER A 109 -1.05 20.44 5.66
CA SER A 109 -0.77 19.18 5.02
C SER A 109 -1.75 18.14 5.53
N ALA A 110 -2.66 17.70 4.66
CA ALA A 110 -3.56 16.61 4.99
C ALA A 110 -2.74 15.34 5.25
N HIS A 111 -3.09 14.60 6.31
CA HIS A 111 -2.47 13.30 6.59
C HIS A 111 -3.41 12.19 6.16
N CYS A 112 -2.85 11.09 5.69
CA CYS A 112 -3.66 9.93 5.32
C CYS A 112 -4.26 9.27 6.57
N GLY A 113 -5.58 9.09 6.61
CA GLY A 113 -6.28 8.45 7.74
C GLY A 113 -6.00 6.97 7.97
N ILE A 114 -5.11 6.35 7.17
CA ILE A 114 -4.71 4.94 7.31
C ILE A 114 -3.23 4.84 7.67
N CYS A 115 -2.35 5.39 6.85
CA CYS A 115 -0.90 5.28 7.08
C CYS A 115 -0.32 6.46 7.87
N LEU A 116 -1.12 7.50 8.14
CA LEU A 116 -0.75 8.68 8.94
C LEU A 116 0.44 9.48 8.39
N THR A 117 0.86 9.20 7.16
CA THR A 117 1.87 9.99 6.46
C THR A 117 1.22 11.15 5.72
N GLN A 118 2.01 12.19 5.48
CA GLN A 118 1.59 13.39 4.77
C GLN A 118 1.14 13.07 3.34
N ILE A 119 0.03 13.67 2.92
CA ILE A 119 -0.41 13.73 1.53
C ILE A 119 0.12 15.04 0.94
N PRO A 120 0.84 14.99 -0.20
CA PRO A 120 1.38 16.18 -0.82
C PRO A 120 0.26 17.10 -1.33
N SER A 121 0.30 18.37 -0.94
CA SER A 121 -0.55 19.42 -1.51
C SER A 121 -0.17 19.62 -2.98
N THR A 122 -1.16 19.69 -3.87
CA THR A 122 -1.05 19.68 -5.35
C THR A 122 -0.21 20.82 -5.98
N THR A 123 0.58 21.57 -5.22
CA THR A 123 1.18 22.84 -5.66
C THR A 123 2.63 22.79 -6.14
N GLU A 124 3.37 21.68 -6.05
CA GLU A 124 4.74 21.65 -6.61
C GLU A 124 4.92 20.51 -7.61
N ALA A 125 5.23 20.90 -8.85
CA ALA A 125 5.40 20.02 -9.99
C ALA A 125 6.81 19.39 -10.03
N LEU A 126 6.84 18.06 -10.26
CA LEU A 126 7.90 17.16 -10.76
C LEU A 126 8.71 16.31 -9.73
N PRO A 127 9.17 15.08 -10.07
CA PRO A 127 8.59 14.09 -11.01
C PRO A 127 8.53 12.61 -10.50
N VAL A 128 7.72 11.80 -11.19
CA VAL A 128 7.74 10.32 -11.41
C VAL A 128 6.87 9.38 -10.54
N THR A 129 6.45 9.71 -9.32
CA THR A 129 5.48 8.87 -8.59
C THR A 129 4.43 9.72 -7.88
N GLN A 130 3.57 10.37 -8.66
CA GLN A 130 2.47 11.12 -8.07
C GLN A 130 1.42 10.11 -7.60
N GLU A 131 1.47 9.78 -6.32
CA GLU A 131 0.46 8.95 -5.68
C GLU A 131 -0.82 9.77 -5.53
N ASP A 132 -1.88 9.30 -6.18
CA ASP A 132 -3.20 9.93 -6.07
C ASP A 132 -3.75 9.80 -4.64
N TRP A 133 -4.58 10.77 -4.26
CA TRP A 133 -5.29 10.77 -3.00
C TRP A 133 -6.78 11.11 -3.20
N LEU A 134 -7.60 10.70 -2.24
CA LEU A 134 -9.03 10.93 -2.23
C LEU A 134 -9.51 11.44 -0.87
N THR A 135 -10.68 12.09 -0.86
CA THR A 135 -11.39 12.46 0.37
C THR A 135 -12.65 11.61 0.53
N HIS A 136 -12.85 11.05 1.72
CA HIS A 136 -14.08 10.34 2.09
C HIS A 136 -14.48 10.70 3.52
N LYS A 137 -15.72 11.14 3.71
CA LYS A 137 -16.28 11.52 5.03
C LYS A 137 -15.37 12.48 5.83
N GLY A 138 -14.80 13.48 5.17
CA GLY A 138 -13.92 14.48 5.80
C GLY A 138 -12.47 14.02 6.05
N CYS A 139 -12.14 12.75 5.78
CA CYS A 139 -10.78 12.23 5.89
C CYS A 139 -10.10 12.15 4.52
N HIS A 140 -8.77 12.29 4.52
CA HIS A 140 -7.95 12.15 3.31
C HIS A 140 -7.22 10.81 3.32
N TYR A 141 -7.05 10.19 2.15
CA TYR A 141 -6.35 8.92 2.01
C TYR A 141 -5.53 8.87 0.74
N HIS A 142 -4.34 8.28 0.78
CA HIS A 142 -3.71 7.77 -0.43
C HIS A 142 -4.65 6.74 -1.07
N THR A 143 -4.84 6.80 -2.39
CA THR A 143 -5.73 5.88 -3.12
C THR A 143 -5.36 4.42 -2.89
N SER A 144 -4.06 4.13 -2.88
CA SER A 144 -3.49 2.81 -2.55
C SER A 144 -3.78 2.35 -1.13
N CYS A 145 -3.71 3.24 -0.13
CA CYS A 145 -4.06 2.94 1.26
C CYS A 145 -5.55 2.62 1.38
N ALA A 146 -6.42 3.42 0.76
CA ALA A 146 -7.86 3.18 0.75
C ALA A 146 -8.19 1.84 0.06
N ASN A 147 -7.58 1.57 -1.09
CA ASN A 147 -7.72 0.29 -1.79
C ASN A 147 -7.26 -0.88 -0.94
N PHE A 148 -6.11 -0.78 -0.28
CA PHE A 148 -5.64 -1.82 0.64
C PHE A 148 -6.65 -2.06 1.75
N TRP A 149 -7.14 -1.00 2.40
CA TRP A 149 -8.07 -1.11 3.51
C TRP A 149 -9.36 -1.82 3.10
N LEU A 150 -10.01 -1.33 2.04
CA LEU A 150 -11.28 -1.86 1.53
C LEU A 150 -11.18 -3.32 1.07
N ASN A 151 -10.03 -3.72 0.52
CA ASN A 151 -9.85 -5.09 0.01
C ASN A 151 -9.28 -6.06 1.04
N CYS A 152 -8.54 -5.59 2.05
CA CYS A 152 -7.72 -6.46 2.90
C CYS A 152 -7.96 -6.30 4.41
N VAL A 153 -8.68 -5.27 4.84
CA VAL A 153 -8.86 -4.95 6.27
C VAL A 153 -10.34 -4.89 6.64
N ASP A 154 -11.08 -3.91 6.10
CA ASP A 154 -12.48 -3.68 6.43
C ASP A 154 -13.22 -3.04 5.24
N PRO A 155 -14.48 -3.43 4.95
CA PRO A 155 -15.27 -2.84 3.87
C PRO A 155 -15.60 -1.35 4.05
N GLU A 156 -15.40 -0.75 5.23
CA GLU A 156 -15.58 0.68 5.48
C GLU A 156 -14.26 1.37 5.87
N LEU A 157 -14.00 2.56 5.31
CA LEU A 157 -12.82 3.36 5.65
C LEU A 157 -12.89 3.93 7.08
N PRO A 158 -11.74 4.07 7.79
CA PRO A 158 -11.71 4.63 9.15
C PRO A 158 -12.20 6.08 9.18
N LYS A 159 -13.11 6.42 10.08
CA LYS A 159 -13.61 7.79 10.27
C LYS A 159 -12.75 8.53 11.29
N ASN A 160 -12.57 9.85 11.13
CA ASN A 160 -12.14 10.70 12.24
C ASN A 160 -13.34 10.91 13.17
N GLU A 161 -13.21 10.56 14.44
CA GLU A 161 -14.27 10.76 15.44
C GLU A 161 -14.38 12.23 15.92
N ASP A 162 -13.55 13.15 15.40
CA ASP A 162 -13.41 14.53 15.87
C ASP A 162 -14.01 15.63 14.97
N ASP A 163 -15.07 15.37 14.19
CA ASP A 163 -15.79 16.46 13.47
C ASP A 163 -17.21 16.70 14.02
N PRO A 164 -17.42 17.80 14.80
CA PRO A 164 -18.75 18.20 15.26
C PRO A 164 -19.57 18.97 14.21
N GLY A 165 -19.17 19.04 12.92
CA GLY A 165 -19.93 19.82 11.94
C GLY A 165 -19.61 19.54 10.47
N GLY A 166 -19.92 18.34 9.98
CA GLY A 166 -19.73 18.00 8.56
C GLY A 166 -20.80 18.58 7.63
N THR A 167 -20.48 19.68 6.93
CA THR A 167 -21.15 20.04 5.67
C THR A 167 -20.81 19.02 4.59
N VAL A 168 -21.84 18.36 4.05
CA VAL A 168 -21.74 17.33 3.02
C VAL A 168 -21.47 17.97 1.66
N SER A 169 -20.28 17.76 1.11
CA SER A 169 -20.00 17.92 -0.32
C SER A 169 -20.07 16.55 -0.98
N MET A 170 -21.18 16.29 -1.66
CA MET A 170 -21.44 15.05 -2.39
C MET A 170 -20.62 15.05 -3.68
N GLY A 171 -19.41 14.49 -3.64
CA GLY A 171 -18.58 14.21 -4.81
C GLY A 171 -18.79 12.76 -5.25
N GLU A 172 -19.43 12.57 -6.39
CA GLU A 172 -19.77 11.27 -6.97
C GLU A 172 -18.52 10.40 -7.19
N PHE A 173 -18.58 9.16 -6.69
CA PHE A 173 -17.59 8.13 -6.94
C PHE A 173 -17.63 7.68 -8.40
N HIS A 174 -16.79 8.27 -9.25
CA HIS A 174 -16.48 7.68 -10.56
C HIS A 174 -15.27 6.76 -10.46
N ASN A 175 -15.60 5.50 -10.22
CA ASN A 175 -14.97 4.26 -10.66
C ASN A 175 -13.60 4.37 -11.38
N SER A 176 -12.53 4.15 -10.62
CA SER A 176 -11.26 3.60 -11.13
C SER A 176 -11.01 2.26 -10.45
N SER A 177 -11.89 1.30 -10.75
CA SER A 177 -11.64 -0.12 -10.48
C SER A 177 -10.44 -0.59 -11.30
N VAL A 178 -9.24 -0.57 -10.71
CA VAL A 178 -8.08 -1.30 -11.26
C VAL A 178 -7.52 -2.22 -10.18
N ILE A 179 -8.05 -3.44 -10.24
CA ILE A 179 -7.38 -4.73 -9.99
C ILE A 179 -7.05 -5.10 -8.53
N LEU A 180 -8.07 -5.64 -7.86
CA LEU A 180 -7.99 -6.96 -7.21
C LEU A 180 -9.28 -7.75 -7.52
N SER A 181 -9.68 -7.83 -8.79
CA SER A 181 -10.70 -8.79 -9.23
C SER A 181 -10.09 -10.17 -9.41
N SER A 182 -9.73 -10.78 -8.29
CA SER A 182 -9.72 -12.22 -8.13
C SER A 182 -10.20 -12.51 -6.71
N ARG A 183 -11.50 -12.26 -6.51
CA ARG A 183 -12.28 -13.04 -5.54
C ARG A 183 -12.06 -14.51 -5.90
N CYS A 184 -11.16 -15.19 -5.21
CA CYS A 184 -11.31 -16.62 -5.04
C CYS A 184 -12.58 -16.82 -4.18
N PRO A 185 -13.61 -17.53 -4.67
CA PRO A 185 -14.72 -17.91 -3.83
C PRO A 185 -14.18 -18.90 -2.80
N MET A 186 -14.10 -18.49 -1.53
CA MET A 186 -14.02 -19.43 -0.43
C MET A 186 -15.43 -20.02 -0.26
N ASN A 187 -15.80 -20.96 -1.14
CA ASN A 187 -16.75 -21.98 -0.76
C ASN A 187 -16.02 -22.88 0.23
N GLY A 188 -16.35 -22.71 1.51
CA GLY A 188 -16.01 -23.62 2.58
C GLY A 188 -17.30 -24.16 3.19
N GLU A 189 -18.00 -25.00 2.45
CA GLU A 189 -18.87 -26.04 3.01
C GLU A 189 -18.53 -27.35 2.31
N CYS A 190 -18.45 -28.41 3.11
CA CYS A 190 -17.97 -29.76 2.82
C CYS A 190 -18.58 -30.41 1.58
#